data_AF-A0A0R3SVF8-F1
#
_entry.id   AF-A0A0R3SVF8-F1
#
_cell.length_a   1.000
_cell.length_b   1.000
_cell.length_c   1.000
_cell.angle_alpha   90.00
_cell.angle_beta   90.00
_cell.angle_gamma   90.00
#
_symmetry.space_group_name_H-M   'P 1'
#
loop_
_entity.id
_entity.type
_entity.pdbx_description
1 polymer ?
#
loop_
_entity_poly.entity_id
_entity_poly.type
_entity_poly.pdbx_seq_one_letter_code
_entity_poly.pdbx_strand_id
1 'polypeptide(L)'
;MNSLYDSIPFENKDGGVWKQGFNISYNPSDWDNQKLEVIILPHSHQDTGWTRTIDEYFASQSLQGFGSTLDFLGKNPSSRFIYAEVSFLDLWWQTLTPSVRTLFIKLVREGQWEIATGGWVMNDEALTHYGATVSQLIEGQHWMLDNLGVLPNVSWAIDVFGHSTTEAYILAKAGIKNILIHRVHYEVKKVLAEKKQLEFIWKQPWDITGESAVFTHMLPFFSYDIPHTCGPDPSICCQFDFMRISLTCPWHIPPQLIKPDNVAER
;
A
#
# COMPACT_ATOMS: atom_id res chain seq x y z
N MET A 1 18.23 13.47 -4.00
CA MET A 1 17.95 12.78 -5.27
C MET A 1 18.89 13.15 -6.39
N ASN A 2 19.12 14.42 -6.73
CA ASN A 2 20.03 14.80 -7.85
C ASN A 2 21.43 14.17 -7.73
N SER A 3 22.11 14.36 -6.60
CA SER A 3 23.42 13.72 -6.36
C SER A 3 23.37 12.18 -6.39
N LEU A 4 22.22 11.57 -6.05
CA LEU A 4 22.06 10.12 -6.17
C LEU A 4 21.96 9.73 -7.66
N TYR A 5 21.15 10.44 -8.44
CA TYR A 5 21.02 10.22 -9.88
C TYR A 5 22.37 10.36 -10.61
N ASP A 6 23.17 11.36 -10.27
CA ASP A 6 24.51 11.55 -10.84
C ASP A 6 25.47 10.39 -10.52
N SER A 7 25.18 9.63 -9.44
CA SER A 7 26.00 8.50 -9.00
C SER A 7 25.52 7.13 -9.50
N ILE A 8 24.27 7.03 -9.99
CA ILE A 8 23.69 5.77 -10.44
C ILE A 8 24.06 5.55 -11.91
N PRO A 9 24.64 4.41 -12.30
CA PRO A 9 25.01 4.14 -13.69
C PRO A 9 23.82 3.73 -14.57
N PHE A 10 22.68 3.39 -13.95
CA PHE A 10 21.43 2.96 -14.59
C PHE A 10 21.58 1.72 -15.50
N GLU A 11 22.38 0.75 -15.06
CA GLU A 11 22.60 -0.50 -15.80
C GLU A 11 21.47 -1.50 -15.57
N ASN A 12 20.80 -1.94 -16.63
CA ASN A 12 19.74 -2.96 -16.54
C ASN A 12 20.31 -4.40 -16.54
N LYS A 13 21.03 -4.78 -15.48
CA LYS A 13 21.61 -6.12 -15.31
C LYS A 13 20.60 -7.08 -14.68
N ASP A 14 20.60 -8.35 -15.11
CA ASP A 14 19.77 -9.41 -14.51
C ASP A 14 20.25 -9.74 -13.08
N GLY A 15 19.44 -9.42 -12.09
CA GLY A 15 19.69 -9.65 -10.66
C GLY A 15 19.38 -11.06 -10.16
N GLY A 16 18.94 -11.98 -11.02
CA GLY A 16 18.55 -13.34 -10.64
C GLY A 16 17.03 -13.48 -10.48
N VAL A 17 16.58 -14.09 -9.37
CA VAL A 17 15.15 -14.24 -9.07
C VAL A 17 14.49 -12.88 -8.81
N TRP A 18 15.21 -11.98 -8.14
CA TRP A 18 14.88 -10.55 -8.12
C TRP A 18 15.53 -9.86 -9.30
N LYS A 19 14.81 -9.82 -10.43
CA LYS A 19 15.35 -9.39 -11.74
C LYS A 19 16.03 -8.03 -11.75
N GLN A 20 15.54 -7.08 -10.94
CA GLN A 20 16.02 -5.70 -10.90
C GLN A 20 16.90 -5.39 -9.67
N GLY A 21 17.31 -6.41 -8.91
CA GLY A 21 18.12 -6.22 -7.71
C GLY A 21 19.36 -7.10 -7.69
N PHE A 22 19.51 -7.83 -6.60
CA PHE A 22 20.67 -8.68 -6.31
C PHE A 22 20.25 -9.86 -5.43
N ASN A 23 21.10 -10.89 -5.35
CA ASN A 23 20.86 -12.02 -4.45
C ASN A 23 20.98 -11.57 -2.99
N ILE A 24 19.86 -11.56 -2.29
CA ILE A 24 19.79 -11.22 -0.86
C ILE A 24 20.32 -12.41 -0.05
N SER A 25 21.16 -12.12 0.94
CA SER A 25 21.60 -13.09 1.95
C SER A 25 21.40 -12.52 3.34
N TYR A 26 21.17 -13.40 4.31
CA TYR A 26 21.01 -13.08 5.72
C TYR A 26 21.64 -14.21 6.54
N ASN A 27 22.03 -13.92 7.78
CA ASN A 27 22.52 -14.95 8.68
C ASN A 27 21.34 -15.51 9.49
N PRO A 28 21.11 -16.84 9.51
CA PRO A 28 20.03 -17.43 10.31
C PRO A 28 20.07 -17.04 11.79
N SER A 29 21.25 -16.77 12.35
CA SER A 29 21.40 -16.36 13.75
C SER A 29 21.08 -14.89 14.02
N ASP A 30 20.76 -14.08 12.99
CA ASP A 30 20.44 -12.65 13.17
C ASP A 30 19.21 -12.44 14.06
N TRP A 31 18.36 -13.46 14.19
CA TRP A 31 17.08 -13.40 14.92
C TRP A 31 17.05 -14.22 16.22
N ASP A 32 18.20 -14.75 16.67
CA ASP A 32 18.27 -15.59 17.88
C ASP A 32 17.89 -14.81 19.15
N ASN A 33 18.25 -13.52 19.22
CA ASN A 33 18.03 -12.67 20.39
C ASN A 33 16.81 -11.74 20.25
N GLN A 34 16.37 -11.47 19.02
CA GLN A 34 15.21 -10.63 18.72
C GLN A 34 14.46 -11.24 17.56
N LYS A 35 13.18 -11.61 17.77
CA LYS A 35 12.35 -12.15 16.70
C LYS A 35 12.04 -11.09 15.65
N LEU A 36 11.97 -11.50 14.38
CA LEU A 36 11.41 -10.68 13.32
C LEU A 36 9.89 -10.56 13.51
N GLU A 37 9.41 -9.33 13.65
CA GLU A 37 7.97 -9.04 13.62
C GLU A 37 7.53 -8.87 12.16
N VAL A 38 6.56 -9.68 11.73
CA VAL A 38 6.03 -9.65 10.37
C VAL A 38 4.56 -9.22 10.43
N ILE A 39 4.25 -8.09 9.78
CA ILE A 39 2.90 -7.56 9.68
C ILE A 39 2.40 -7.80 8.26
N ILE A 40 1.36 -8.64 8.13
CA ILE A 40 0.67 -8.86 6.86
C ILE A 40 -0.47 -7.85 6.77
N LEU A 41 -0.49 -7.06 5.70
CA LEU A 41 -1.47 -6.01 5.47
C LEU A 41 -2.35 -6.35 4.25
N PRO A 42 -3.51 -7.02 4.45
CA PRO A 42 -4.48 -7.21 3.39
C PRO A 42 -4.99 -5.86 2.88
N HIS A 43 -4.95 -5.65 1.57
CA HIS A 43 -5.45 -4.43 0.92
C HIS A 43 -6.21 -4.77 -0.36
N SER A 44 -6.99 -3.81 -0.85
CA SER A 44 -7.58 -3.86 -2.20
C SER A 44 -7.36 -2.51 -2.86
N HIS A 45 -6.66 -2.50 -3.98
CA HIS A 45 -6.49 -1.29 -4.78
C HIS A 45 -7.67 -1.15 -5.74
N GLN A 46 -8.29 0.02 -5.77
CA GLN A 46 -9.46 0.28 -6.60
C GLN A 46 -9.31 1.58 -7.37
N ASP A 47 -9.04 1.47 -8.67
CA ASP A 47 -8.99 2.63 -9.55
C ASP A 47 -10.35 3.36 -9.61
N THR A 48 -10.34 4.66 -9.34
CA THR A 48 -11.50 5.54 -9.46
C THR A 48 -11.74 5.93 -10.93
N GLY A 49 -11.79 4.92 -11.80
CA GLY A 49 -11.82 5.03 -13.26
C GLY A 49 -10.46 4.73 -13.90
N TRP A 50 -10.41 3.71 -14.77
CA TRP A 50 -9.22 3.33 -15.54
C TRP A 50 -9.62 2.66 -16.85
N THR A 51 -9.84 1.34 -16.83
CA THR A 51 -10.38 0.59 -17.99
C THR A 51 -11.91 0.55 -18.00
N ARG A 52 -12.53 0.89 -16.87
CA ARG A 52 -13.98 1.04 -16.67
C ARG A 52 -14.25 2.32 -15.89
N THR A 53 -15.49 2.78 -15.91
CA THR A 53 -15.90 3.92 -15.09
C THR A 53 -16.00 3.54 -13.61
N ILE A 54 -16.03 4.55 -12.73
CA ILE A 54 -16.21 4.34 -11.29
C ILE A 54 -17.51 3.57 -11.00
N ASP A 55 -18.61 3.89 -11.70
CA ASP A 55 -19.91 3.23 -11.51
C ASP A 55 -19.88 1.76 -11.94
N GLU A 56 -19.21 1.47 -13.05
CA GLU A 56 -19.04 0.10 -13.55
C GLU A 56 -18.18 -0.74 -12.58
N TYR A 57 -17.09 -0.19 -12.06
CA TYR A 57 -16.28 -0.85 -11.02
C TYR A 57 -17.08 -1.04 -9.74
N PHE A 58 -17.80 -0.02 -9.29
CA PHE A 58 -18.59 -0.07 -8.07
C PHE A 58 -19.66 -1.18 -8.14
N ALA A 59 -20.44 -1.20 -9.23
CA ALA A 59 -21.51 -2.18 -9.41
C ALA A 59 -20.98 -3.61 -9.61
N SER A 60 -19.87 -3.79 -10.34
CA SER A 60 -19.36 -5.11 -10.68
C SER A 60 -18.39 -5.73 -9.67
N GLN A 61 -17.74 -4.91 -8.83
CA GLN A 61 -16.65 -5.37 -7.95
C GLN A 61 -16.74 -4.76 -6.55
N SER A 62 -16.68 -3.43 -6.40
CA SER A 62 -16.49 -2.79 -5.09
C SER A 62 -17.62 -3.09 -4.11
N LEU A 63 -18.88 -3.07 -4.57
CA LEU A 63 -20.05 -3.35 -3.72
C LEU A 63 -19.97 -4.73 -3.05
N GLN A 64 -19.62 -5.77 -3.82
CA GLN A 64 -19.46 -7.12 -3.30
C GLN A 64 -18.21 -7.25 -2.43
N GLY A 65 -17.11 -6.61 -2.84
CA GLY A 65 -15.85 -6.59 -2.10
C GLY A 65 -16.04 -6.03 -0.69
N PHE A 66 -16.63 -4.85 -0.56
CA PHE A 66 -16.88 -4.22 0.73
C PHE A 66 -17.81 -5.04 1.63
N GLY A 67 -18.90 -5.58 1.08
CA GLY A 67 -19.80 -6.45 1.84
C GLY A 67 -19.09 -7.69 2.39
N SER A 68 -18.24 -8.31 1.57
CA SER A 68 -17.46 -9.49 1.95
C SER A 68 -16.39 -9.16 3.01
N THR A 69 -15.69 -8.03 2.86
CA THR A 69 -14.70 -7.54 3.84
C THR A 69 -15.37 -7.23 5.18
N LEU A 70 -16.51 -6.54 5.17
CA LEU A 70 -17.25 -6.22 6.40
C LEU A 70 -17.67 -7.49 7.14
N ASP A 71 -18.27 -8.46 6.44
CA ASP A 71 -18.69 -9.73 7.02
C ASP A 71 -17.50 -10.52 7.58
N PHE A 72 -16.40 -10.59 6.83
CA PHE A 72 -15.19 -11.28 7.24
C PHE A 72 -14.57 -10.66 8.49
N LEU A 73 -14.35 -9.33 8.51
CA LEU A 73 -13.77 -8.65 9.67
C LEU A 73 -14.69 -8.71 10.89
N GLY A 74 -16.01 -8.62 10.69
CA GLY A 74 -16.99 -8.75 11.78
C GLY A 74 -16.97 -10.11 12.47
N LYS A 75 -16.52 -11.16 11.78
CA LYS A 75 -16.37 -12.53 12.30
C LYS A 75 -14.96 -12.87 12.78
N ASN A 76 -13.95 -12.07 12.41
CA ASN A 76 -12.54 -12.35 12.68
C ASN A 76 -11.84 -11.15 13.35
N PRO A 77 -11.92 -11.01 14.68
CA PRO A 77 -11.41 -9.84 15.42
C PRO A 77 -9.90 -9.57 15.27
N SER A 78 -9.10 -10.60 14.97
CA SER A 78 -7.65 -10.49 14.75
C SER A 78 -7.28 -10.05 13.33
N SER A 79 -8.23 -10.09 12.39
CA SER A 79 -7.97 -9.72 11.00
C SER A 79 -7.94 -8.20 10.83
N ARG A 80 -7.14 -7.76 9.85
CA ARG A 80 -6.93 -6.36 9.50
C ARG A 80 -7.12 -6.18 7.99
N PHE A 81 -7.52 -4.98 7.60
CA PHE A 81 -7.65 -4.58 6.20
C PHE A 81 -7.36 -3.09 6.07
N ILE A 82 -6.59 -2.70 5.06
CA ILE A 82 -6.30 -1.30 4.72
C ILE A 82 -7.01 -0.93 3.42
N TYR A 83 -7.56 0.28 3.36
CA TYR A 83 -8.25 0.84 2.21
C TYR A 83 -7.89 2.32 2.01
N ALA A 84 -7.96 2.84 0.78
CA ALA A 84 -7.50 4.21 0.48
C ALA A 84 -8.57 5.12 -0.15
N GLU A 85 -9.33 4.64 -1.13
CA GLU A 85 -10.11 5.50 -2.04
C GLU A 85 -11.50 5.90 -1.48
N VAL A 86 -11.58 7.05 -0.79
CA VAL A 86 -12.81 7.48 -0.09
C VAL A 86 -14.01 7.63 -1.04
N SER A 87 -13.80 7.95 -2.32
CA SER A 87 -14.92 8.06 -3.28
C SER A 87 -15.75 6.78 -3.39
N PHE A 88 -15.13 5.60 -3.30
CA PHE A 88 -15.86 4.33 -3.31
C PHE A 88 -16.55 4.04 -1.97
N LEU A 89 -15.95 4.48 -0.86
CA LEU A 89 -16.59 4.39 0.46
C LEU A 89 -17.84 5.26 0.52
N ASP A 90 -17.83 6.45 -0.08
CA ASP A 90 -19.00 7.32 -0.15
C ASP A 90 -20.12 6.65 -0.97
N LEU A 91 -19.81 6.16 -2.18
CA LEU A 91 -20.78 5.41 -2.99
C LEU A 91 -21.37 4.22 -2.23
N TRP A 92 -20.51 3.46 -1.54
CA TRP A 92 -20.96 2.32 -0.73
C TRP A 92 -21.83 2.76 0.43
N TRP A 93 -21.42 3.80 1.17
CA TRP A 93 -22.10 4.32 2.35
C TRP A 93 -23.54 4.74 2.07
N GLN A 94 -23.81 5.31 0.90
CA GLN A 94 -25.15 5.68 0.45
C GLN A 94 -26.09 4.46 0.31
N THR A 95 -25.55 3.25 0.12
CA THR A 95 -26.33 2.01 0.02
C THR A 95 -26.61 1.32 1.36
N LEU A 96 -25.94 1.74 2.44
CA LEU A 96 -25.93 1.01 3.71
C LEU A 96 -27.14 1.33 4.60
N THR A 97 -27.65 0.30 5.26
CA THR A 97 -28.59 0.45 6.36
C THR A 97 -27.88 0.98 7.63
N PRO A 98 -28.61 1.55 8.60
CA PRO A 98 -28.02 2.06 9.84
C PRO A 98 -27.22 1.01 10.64
N SER A 99 -27.65 -0.26 10.64
CA SER A 99 -26.96 -1.34 11.33
C SER A 99 -25.60 -1.66 10.69
N VAL A 100 -25.55 -1.66 9.35
CA VAL A 100 -24.32 -1.91 8.59
C VAL A 100 -23.34 -0.76 8.78
N ARG A 101 -23.80 0.50 8.74
CA ARG A 101 -22.99 1.67 9.08
C ARG A 101 -22.40 1.58 10.48
N THR A 102 -23.20 1.17 11.47
CA THR A 102 -22.76 1.00 12.85
C THR A 102 -21.62 -0.03 12.95
N LEU A 103 -21.75 -1.17 12.27
CA LEU A 103 -20.69 -2.18 12.23
C LEU A 103 -19.43 -1.66 11.54
N PHE A 104 -19.56 -0.97 10.40
CA PHE A 104 -18.42 -0.40 9.69
C PHE A 104 -17.67 0.63 10.56
N ILE A 105 -18.39 1.59 11.17
CA ILE A 105 -17.80 2.57 12.10
C ILE A 105 -17.06 1.85 13.24
N LYS A 106 -17.66 0.80 13.81
CA LYS A 106 -17.03 0.01 14.88
C LYS A 106 -15.71 -0.59 14.41
N LEU A 107 -15.70 -1.28 13.26
CA LEU A 107 -14.49 -1.90 12.71
C LEU A 107 -13.39 -0.88 12.41
N VAL A 108 -13.74 0.31 11.94
CA VAL A 108 -12.79 1.41 11.73
C VAL A 108 -12.21 1.89 13.06
N ARG A 109 -13.05 2.17 14.06
CA ARG A 109 -12.60 2.65 15.37
C ARG A 109 -11.78 1.65 16.16
N GLU A 110 -12.03 0.36 15.97
CA GLU A 110 -11.27 -0.74 16.56
C GLU A 110 -9.99 -1.07 15.77
N GLY A 111 -9.74 -0.39 14.65
CA GLY A 111 -8.55 -0.58 13.82
C GLY A 111 -8.55 -1.88 13.01
N GLN A 112 -9.70 -2.55 12.87
CA GLN A 112 -9.82 -3.72 11.99
C GLN A 112 -9.87 -3.32 10.52
N TRP A 113 -10.51 -2.19 10.22
CA TRP A 113 -10.56 -1.60 8.88
C TRP A 113 -9.90 -0.22 8.93
N GLU A 114 -8.64 -0.14 8.54
CA GLU A 114 -7.89 1.10 8.51
C GLU A 114 -8.08 1.81 7.16
N ILE A 115 -8.31 3.12 7.21
CA ILE A 115 -8.34 3.95 6.00
C ILE A 115 -7.05 4.78 5.99
N ALA A 116 -6.24 4.60 4.96
CA ALA A 116 -4.96 5.28 4.79
C ALA A 116 -5.07 6.40 3.74
N THR A 117 -4.29 7.47 3.94
CA THR A 117 -4.37 8.76 3.23
C THR A 117 -5.71 9.48 3.47
N GLY A 118 -6.84 8.82 3.21
CA GLY A 118 -8.19 9.38 3.34
C GLY A 118 -8.50 10.44 2.29
N GLY A 119 -7.79 10.43 1.16
CA GLY A 119 -8.12 11.28 0.02
C GLY A 119 -9.34 10.74 -0.71
N TRP A 120 -10.03 11.61 -1.45
CA TRP A 120 -11.09 11.18 -2.35
C TRP A 120 -10.58 10.12 -3.34
N VAL A 121 -9.33 10.25 -3.78
CA VAL A 121 -8.61 9.34 -4.67
C VAL A 121 -7.16 9.16 -4.20
N MET A 122 -6.46 8.17 -4.77
CA MET A 122 -5.00 8.18 -4.82
C MET A 122 -4.59 9.03 -6.03
N ASN A 123 -4.23 10.30 -5.82
CA ASN A 123 -4.01 11.24 -6.92
C ASN A 123 -2.70 10.99 -7.67
N ASP A 124 -2.67 11.40 -8.94
CA ASP A 124 -1.42 11.60 -9.66
C ASP A 124 -0.57 12.66 -8.94
N GLU A 125 0.75 12.48 -8.94
CA GLU A 125 1.73 13.38 -8.31
C GLU A 125 2.59 14.13 -9.35
N ALA A 126 2.44 13.83 -10.65
CA ALA A 126 3.24 14.43 -11.71
C ALA A 126 2.58 15.64 -12.39
N LEU A 127 1.31 15.52 -12.78
CA LEU A 127 0.55 16.54 -13.52
C LEU A 127 -0.41 17.33 -12.64
N THR A 128 -0.73 16.82 -11.45
CA THR A 128 -1.71 17.42 -10.55
C THR A 128 -1.16 18.71 -9.94
N HIS A 129 -1.91 19.81 -10.08
CA HIS A 129 -1.61 21.04 -9.38
C HIS A 129 -1.88 20.86 -7.87
N TYR A 130 -1.00 21.38 -7.00
CA TYR A 130 -1.12 21.22 -5.54
C TYR A 130 -2.49 21.63 -4.99
N GLY A 131 -3.15 22.63 -5.60
CA GLY A 131 -4.52 23.02 -5.24
C GLY A 131 -5.54 21.89 -5.41
N ALA A 132 -5.44 21.10 -6.47
CA ALA A 132 -6.30 19.94 -6.69
C ALA A 132 -5.97 18.78 -5.73
N THR A 133 -4.68 18.56 -5.44
CA THR A 133 -4.24 17.62 -4.39
C THR A 133 -4.84 17.97 -3.04
N VAL A 134 -4.77 19.25 -2.64
CA VAL A 134 -5.37 19.71 -1.37
C VAL A 134 -6.88 19.54 -1.39
N SER A 135 -7.56 19.91 -2.50
CA SER A 135 -9.02 19.78 -2.60
C SER A 135 -9.50 18.34 -2.46
N GLN A 136 -8.87 17.38 -3.16
CA GLN A 136 -9.28 15.97 -3.07
C GLN A 136 -9.01 15.37 -1.68
N LEU A 137 -7.92 15.80 -1.04
CA LEU A 137 -7.57 15.37 0.31
C LEU A 137 -8.58 15.89 1.34
N ILE A 138 -8.95 17.18 1.23
CA ILE A 138 -9.98 17.79 2.07
C ILE A 138 -11.29 17.03 1.89
N GLU A 139 -11.74 16.80 0.66
CA GLU A 139 -13.03 16.13 0.40
C GLU A 139 -13.11 14.77 1.10
N GLY A 140 -12.10 13.92 0.91
CA GLY A 140 -12.06 12.60 1.53
C GLY A 140 -11.97 12.66 3.06
N GLN A 141 -11.10 13.50 3.61
CA GLN A 141 -10.91 13.58 5.06
C GLN A 141 -12.10 14.23 5.78
N HIS A 142 -12.80 15.17 5.14
CA HIS A 142 -14.03 15.74 5.70
C HIS A 142 -15.13 14.69 5.74
N TRP A 143 -15.29 13.90 4.67
CA TRP A 143 -16.21 12.78 4.67
C TRP A 143 -15.90 11.77 5.79
N MET A 144 -14.61 11.48 6.04
CA MET A 144 -14.19 10.59 7.12
C MET A 144 -14.53 11.16 8.51
N LEU A 145 -14.33 12.45 8.72
CA LEU A 145 -14.71 13.12 9.97
C LEU A 145 -16.22 13.05 10.21
N ASP A 146 -17.01 13.39 9.19
CA ASP A 146 -18.47 13.45 9.30
C ASP A 146 -19.10 12.07 9.53
N ASN A 147 -18.59 11.03 8.86
CA ASN A 147 -19.21 9.70 8.88
C ASN A 147 -18.57 8.73 9.87
N LEU A 148 -17.26 8.83 10.12
CA LEU A 148 -16.49 7.86 10.91
C LEU A 148 -15.91 8.48 12.19
N GLY A 149 -15.67 9.79 12.19
CA GLY A 149 -15.09 10.53 13.32
C GLY A 149 -13.61 10.23 13.54
N VAL A 150 -12.88 9.86 12.48
CA VAL A 150 -11.44 9.54 12.51
C VAL A 150 -10.71 10.23 11.36
N LEU A 151 -9.41 10.48 11.53
CA LEU A 151 -8.50 10.94 10.47
C LEU A 151 -7.31 9.98 10.36
N PRO A 152 -6.82 9.70 9.14
CA PRO A 152 -5.62 8.91 8.95
C PRO A 152 -4.38 9.62 9.50
N ASN A 153 -3.41 8.83 9.96
CA ASN A 153 -2.07 9.30 10.30
C ASN A 153 -0.97 8.67 9.41
N VAL A 154 -1.35 7.77 8.50
CA VAL A 154 -0.51 7.12 7.50
C VAL A 154 -1.07 7.41 6.11
N SER A 155 -0.20 7.65 5.15
CA SER A 155 -0.53 7.69 3.73
C SER A 155 -0.05 6.43 3.02
N TRP A 156 -0.84 5.97 2.06
CA TRP A 156 -0.60 4.79 1.25
C TRP A 156 -0.74 5.16 -0.23
N ALA A 157 0.39 5.21 -0.95
CA ALA A 157 0.47 5.59 -2.36
C ALA A 157 1.23 4.52 -3.16
N ILE A 158 0.53 3.46 -3.57
CA ILE A 158 1.15 2.31 -4.24
C ILE A 158 1.13 2.38 -5.77
N ASP A 159 0.23 3.15 -6.38
CA ASP A 159 0.03 3.12 -7.84
C ASP A 159 0.34 4.43 -8.58
N VAL A 160 0.78 5.47 -7.88
CA VAL A 160 1.16 6.74 -8.52
C VAL A 160 2.42 6.56 -9.38
N PHE A 161 2.42 7.04 -10.63
CA PHE A 161 3.54 6.85 -11.57
C PHE A 161 4.73 7.79 -11.32
N GLY A 162 5.43 7.56 -10.21
CA GLY A 162 6.48 8.44 -9.69
C GLY A 162 5.93 9.35 -8.59
N HIS A 163 6.75 9.62 -7.59
CA HIS A 163 6.34 10.35 -6.40
C HIS A 163 6.98 11.73 -6.31
N SER A 164 6.27 12.67 -5.70
CA SER A 164 6.57 14.09 -5.63
C SER A 164 6.85 14.54 -4.20
N THR A 165 7.88 15.36 -4.02
CA THR A 165 8.14 16.02 -2.74
C THR A 165 6.99 16.95 -2.34
N THR A 166 6.20 17.46 -3.30
CA THR A 166 5.03 18.30 -3.05
C THR A 166 3.93 17.52 -2.32
N GLU A 167 3.65 16.28 -2.71
CA GLU A 167 2.67 15.41 -2.06
C GLU A 167 3.09 15.15 -0.61
N ALA A 168 4.35 14.74 -0.39
CA ALA A 168 4.90 14.52 0.95
C ALA A 168 4.79 15.75 1.85
N TYR A 169 5.03 16.95 1.30
CA TYR A 169 4.87 18.21 2.03
C TYR A 169 3.41 18.45 2.44
N ILE A 170 2.46 18.29 1.51
CA ILE A 170 1.04 18.51 1.77
C ILE A 170 0.54 17.52 2.82
N LEU A 171 0.85 16.23 2.68
CA LEU A 171 0.48 15.19 3.63
C LEU A 171 1.02 15.47 5.04
N ALA A 172 2.29 15.87 5.15
CA ALA A 172 2.88 16.26 6.43
C ALA A 172 2.14 17.45 7.07
N LYS A 173 1.78 18.47 6.27
CA LYS A 173 0.99 19.62 6.75
C LYS A 173 -0.46 19.26 7.08
N ALA A 174 -1.00 18.20 6.48
CA ALA A 174 -2.31 17.62 6.81
C ALA A 174 -2.28 16.70 8.05
N GLY A 175 -1.13 16.52 8.70
CA GLY A 175 -0.99 15.72 9.92
C GLY A 175 -0.67 14.24 9.71
N ILE A 176 -0.41 13.82 8.47
CA ILE A 176 0.15 12.49 8.18
C ILE A 176 1.57 12.41 8.72
N LYS A 177 1.86 11.31 9.43
CA LYS A 177 3.15 11.08 10.10
C LYS A 177 4.04 10.10 9.37
N ASN A 178 3.44 9.18 8.61
CA ASN A 178 4.15 8.16 7.85
C ASN A 178 3.57 8.06 6.44
N ILE A 179 4.44 7.91 5.45
CA ILE A 179 4.05 7.74 4.04
C ILE A 179 4.60 6.42 3.55
N LEU A 180 3.79 5.65 2.83
CA LEU A 180 4.25 4.53 2.04
C LEU A 180 4.16 4.88 0.56
N ILE A 181 5.26 4.67 -0.15
CA ILE A 181 5.37 4.89 -1.61
C ILE A 181 5.84 3.61 -2.30
N HIS A 182 5.55 3.48 -3.60
CA HIS A 182 5.95 2.29 -4.36
C HIS A 182 6.65 2.59 -5.67
N ARG A 183 5.99 3.23 -6.66
CA ARG A 183 6.53 3.28 -8.02
C ARG A 183 7.65 4.31 -8.15
N VAL A 184 8.84 3.87 -7.78
CA VAL A 184 10.11 4.57 -7.94
C VAL A 184 10.98 3.78 -8.91
N HIS A 185 11.84 4.46 -9.66
CA HIS A 185 12.75 3.84 -10.63
C HIS A 185 13.49 2.64 -9.99
N TYR A 186 13.54 1.50 -10.68
CA TYR A 186 14.06 0.25 -10.10
C TYR A 186 15.52 0.34 -9.66
N GLU A 187 16.38 1.05 -10.40
CA GLU A 187 17.77 1.31 -9.97
C GLU A 187 17.86 2.14 -8.68
N VAL A 188 16.91 3.05 -8.46
CA VAL A 188 16.84 3.80 -7.19
C VAL A 188 16.43 2.85 -6.06
N LYS A 189 15.41 1.99 -6.27
CA LYS A 189 15.04 0.95 -5.30
C LYS A 189 16.23 0.06 -4.96
N LYS A 190 16.97 -0.41 -5.98
CA LYS A 190 18.17 -1.26 -5.81
C LYS A 190 19.24 -0.57 -4.97
N VAL A 191 19.68 0.63 -5.34
CA VAL A 191 20.74 1.34 -4.61
C VAL A 191 20.34 1.72 -3.19
N LEU A 192 19.07 2.08 -2.97
CA LEU A 192 18.56 2.33 -1.62
C LEU A 192 18.46 1.03 -0.82
N ALA A 193 18.06 -0.09 -1.42
CA ALA A 193 18.02 -1.39 -0.77
C ALA A 193 19.42 -1.87 -0.34
N GLU A 194 20.43 -1.74 -1.20
CA GLU A 194 21.84 -2.07 -0.88
C GLU A 194 22.36 -1.29 0.33
N LYS A 195 21.92 -0.03 0.46
CA LYS A 195 22.31 0.87 1.55
C LYS A 195 21.38 0.79 2.77
N LYS A 196 20.32 -0.02 2.73
CA LYS A 196 19.26 -0.07 3.75
C LYS A 196 18.61 1.30 4.00
N GLN A 197 18.34 2.03 2.92
CA GLN A 197 17.78 3.40 2.89
C GLN A 197 16.40 3.45 2.21
N LEU A 198 15.67 2.33 2.19
CA LEU A 198 14.27 2.30 1.72
C LEU A 198 13.31 2.96 2.72
N GLU A 199 13.76 3.15 3.95
CA GLU A 199 13.08 3.95 4.96
C GLU A 199 13.91 5.21 5.22
N PHE A 200 13.28 6.37 5.13
CA PHE A 200 13.97 7.65 5.23
C PHE A 200 13.05 8.76 5.73
N ILE A 201 13.67 9.82 6.26
CA ILE A 201 12.97 11.05 6.60
C ILE A 201 12.93 11.93 5.36
N TRP A 202 11.77 12.01 4.72
CA TRP A 202 11.59 12.78 3.50
C TRP A 202 11.36 14.25 3.84
N LYS A 203 12.32 15.09 3.46
CA LYS A 203 12.37 16.52 3.81
C LYS A 203 12.48 17.38 2.55
N GLN A 204 11.85 18.55 2.58
CA GLN A 204 11.96 19.50 1.47
C GLN A 204 13.37 20.09 1.38
N PRO A 205 13.94 20.29 0.17
CA PRO A 205 15.30 20.81 0.01
C PRO A 205 15.54 22.19 0.66
N TRP A 206 14.51 23.04 0.73
CA TRP A 206 14.58 24.38 1.32
C TRP A 206 14.22 24.40 2.81
N ASP A 207 13.66 23.32 3.35
CA ASP A 207 13.29 23.25 4.75
C ASP A 207 14.56 23.10 5.58
N ILE A 208 14.97 24.10 6.33
CA ILE A 208 16.18 23.99 7.18
C ILE A 208 15.79 23.37 8.52
N THR A 209 14.63 23.72 9.06
CA THR A 209 14.16 23.32 10.40
C THR A 209 13.75 21.86 10.47
N GLY A 210 13.32 21.27 9.34
CA GLY A 210 12.78 19.91 9.30
C GLY A 210 11.32 19.81 9.73
N GLU A 211 10.61 20.93 9.87
CA GLU A 211 9.21 20.96 10.29
C GLU A 211 8.25 20.30 9.28
N SER A 212 8.67 20.14 8.03
CA SER A 212 7.90 19.45 6.99
C SER A 212 8.41 18.03 6.71
N ALA A 213 9.35 17.54 7.52
CA ALA A 213 9.91 16.22 7.34
C ALA A 213 8.93 15.13 7.78
N VAL A 214 8.83 14.06 6.99
CA VAL A 214 7.89 12.95 7.23
C VAL A 214 8.58 11.62 7.03
N PHE A 215 8.31 10.64 7.89
CA PHE A 215 8.86 9.30 7.72
C PHE A 215 8.25 8.66 6.48
N THR A 216 9.08 8.07 5.63
CA THR A 216 8.65 7.45 4.38
C THR A 216 9.24 6.06 4.25
N HIS A 217 8.39 5.09 3.93
CA HIS A 217 8.74 3.73 3.58
C HIS A 217 8.54 3.51 2.07
N MET A 218 9.60 3.14 1.36
CA MET A 218 9.56 2.78 -0.05
C MET A 218 9.54 1.26 -0.19
N LEU A 219 8.48 0.72 -0.80
CA LEU A 219 8.43 -0.71 -1.09
C LEU A 219 9.58 -1.13 -2.04
N PRO A 220 10.25 -2.28 -1.80
CA PRO A 220 11.51 -2.61 -2.48
C PRO A 220 11.36 -3.16 -3.90
N PHE A 221 10.22 -3.76 -4.23
CA PHE A 221 10.10 -4.62 -5.41
C PHE A 221 9.30 -3.98 -6.54
N PHE A 222 9.08 -4.76 -7.61
CA PHE A 222 8.55 -4.29 -8.89
C PHE A 222 7.06 -3.87 -8.83
N SER A 223 6.23 -4.65 -8.13
CA SER A 223 4.78 -4.47 -8.06
C SER A 223 4.32 -4.45 -6.61
N TYR A 224 3.09 -3.98 -6.37
CA TYR A 224 2.39 -4.08 -5.09
C TYR A 224 1.47 -5.30 -5.02
N ASP A 225 1.50 -6.17 -6.04
CA ASP A 225 0.78 -7.44 -5.99
C ASP A 225 1.45 -8.44 -5.02
N ILE A 226 0.75 -9.54 -4.72
CA ILE A 226 1.27 -10.56 -3.80
C ILE A 226 2.61 -11.16 -4.28
N PRO A 227 2.79 -11.53 -5.57
CA PRO A 227 4.07 -12.02 -6.06
C PRO A 227 5.27 -11.10 -5.81
N HIS A 228 5.08 -9.80 -5.65
CA HIS A 228 6.18 -8.85 -5.44
C HIS A 228 6.14 -8.16 -4.07
N THR A 229 5.43 -8.71 -3.08
CA THR A 229 5.37 -8.11 -1.73
C THR A 229 5.77 -9.06 -0.61
N CYS A 230 5.80 -10.39 -0.84
CA CYS A 230 6.25 -11.34 0.17
C CYS A 230 7.78 -11.41 0.33
N GLY A 231 8.53 -11.03 -0.71
CA GLY A 231 9.97 -11.28 -0.81
C GLY A 231 10.51 -11.12 -2.23
N PRO A 232 11.82 -11.40 -2.43
CA PRO A 232 12.53 -11.11 -3.69
C PRO A 232 12.22 -12.07 -4.84
N ASP A 233 11.71 -13.28 -4.55
CA ASP A 233 11.43 -14.31 -5.55
C ASP A 233 9.92 -14.41 -5.82
N PRO A 234 9.44 -13.87 -6.94
CA PRO A 234 8.02 -13.90 -7.23
C PRO A 234 7.49 -15.30 -7.58
N SER A 235 8.36 -16.25 -7.93
CA SER A 235 7.95 -17.66 -8.12
C SER A 235 7.57 -18.33 -6.80
N ILE A 236 8.17 -17.89 -5.69
CA ILE A 236 7.83 -18.33 -4.33
C ILE A 236 6.60 -17.55 -3.85
N CYS A 237 6.63 -16.22 -3.92
CA CYS A 237 5.54 -15.39 -3.43
C CYS A 237 4.19 -15.69 -4.10
N CYS A 238 4.19 -16.00 -5.39
CA CYS A 238 2.97 -16.37 -6.10
C CYS A 238 2.29 -17.61 -5.51
N GLN A 239 3.04 -18.53 -4.87
CA GLN A 239 2.48 -19.72 -4.22
C GLN A 239 1.68 -19.39 -2.94
N PHE A 240 1.76 -18.15 -2.45
CA PHE A 240 1.01 -17.66 -1.29
C PHE A 240 -0.13 -16.70 -1.68
N ASP A 241 -0.35 -16.48 -2.98
CA ASP A 241 -1.56 -15.86 -3.49
C ASP A 241 -2.63 -16.94 -3.70
N PHE A 242 -3.41 -17.24 -2.67
CA PHE A 242 -4.39 -18.34 -2.71
C PHE A 242 -5.53 -18.11 -3.70
N MET A 243 -5.76 -16.88 -4.19
CA MET A 243 -6.70 -16.66 -5.29
C MET A 243 -6.22 -17.33 -6.58
N ARG A 244 -4.89 -17.48 -6.75
CA ARG A 244 -4.25 -18.14 -7.88
C ARG A 244 -4.29 -19.67 -7.83
N ILE A 245 -4.99 -20.25 -6.87
CA ILE A 245 -5.45 -21.65 -6.98
C ILE A 245 -6.48 -21.76 -8.12
N SER A 246 -7.35 -20.75 -8.25
CA SER A 246 -8.35 -20.66 -9.33
C SER A 246 -7.83 -19.93 -10.58
N LEU A 247 -6.75 -19.16 -10.43
CA LEU A 247 -6.05 -18.49 -11.52
C LEU A 247 -4.72 -19.22 -11.81
N THR A 248 -3.76 -18.53 -12.43
CA THR A 248 -2.44 -19.10 -12.73
C THR A 248 -1.32 -18.24 -12.15
N CYS A 249 -0.22 -18.90 -11.77
CA CYS A 249 1.06 -18.27 -11.50
C CYS A 249 1.90 -18.24 -12.78
N PRO A 250 2.36 -17.07 -13.24
CA PRO A 250 3.22 -16.95 -14.43
C PRO A 250 4.51 -17.76 -14.35
N TRP A 251 5.00 -18.05 -13.13
CA TRP A 251 6.19 -18.84 -12.88
C TRP A 251 5.93 -20.36 -12.86
N HIS A 252 4.74 -20.81 -13.25
CA HIS A 252 4.35 -22.21 -13.42
C HIS A 252 4.40 -23.09 -12.15
N ILE A 253 4.48 -22.47 -10.97
CA ILE A 253 4.35 -23.15 -9.68
C ILE A 253 3.07 -22.64 -9.00
N PRO A 254 1.99 -23.44 -8.94
CA PRO A 254 0.73 -22.98 -8.38
C PRO A 254 0.77 -22.94 -6.84
N PRO A 255 -0.09 -22.13 -6.21
CA PRO A 255 -0.33 -22.20 -4.77
C PRO A 255 -0.86 -23.58 -4.35
N GLN A 256 -0.56 -23.96 -3.11
CA GLN A 256 -1.12 -25.16 -2.49
C GLN A 256 -1.90 -24.76 -1.24
N LEU A 257 -3.04 -25.41 -1.01
CA LEU A 257 -3.76 -25.23 0.25
C LEU A 257 -2.86 -25.65 1.42
N ILE A 258 -2.78 -24.79 2.44
CA ILE A 258 -2.00 -25.07 3.64
C ILE A 258 -2.72 -26.12 4.47
N LYS A 259 -2.00 -27.17 4.83
CA LYS A 259 -2.47 -28.35 5.56
C LYS A 259 -1.43 -28.76 6.61
N PRO A 260 -1.83 -29.54 7.63
CA PRO A 260 -0.90 -29.98 8.67
C PRO A 260 0.33 -30.76 8.14
N ASP A 261 0.21 -31.43 7.00
CA ASP A 261 1.28 -32.22 6.38
C ASP A 261 2.27 -31.40 5.53
N ASN A 262 1.91 -30.18 5.10
CA ASN A 262 2.80 -29.32 4.30
C ASN A 262 3.23 -28.01 5.00
N VAL A 263 2.59 -27.61 6.10
CA VAL A 263 2.83 -26.31 6.78
C VAL A 263 4.27 -26.10 7.28
N ALA A 264 5.04 -27.17 7.51
CA ALA A 264 6.44 -27.04 7.91
C ALA A 264 7.39 -26.75 6.73
N GLU A 265 6.98 -27.14 5.52
CA GLU A 265 7.71 -26.88 4.27
C GLU A 265 7.35 -25.52 3.66
N ARG A 266 6.09 -25.11 3.85
CA ARG A 266 5.53 -23.85 3.36
C ARG A 266 5.93 -22.68 4.27
#